data_AF-A0A7W0G0U3-F1
#
_entry.id   AF-A0A7W0G0U3-F1
#
_cell.length_a   1.000
_cell.length_b   1.000
_cell.length_c   1.000
_cell.angle_alpha   90.00
_cell.angle_beta   90.00
_cell.angle_gamma   90.00
#
_symmetry.space_group_name_H-M   'P 1'
#
loop_
_entity.id
_entity.type
_entity.pdbx_description
1 polymer ?
#
loop_
_entity_poly.entity_id
_entity_poly.type
_entity_poly.pdbx_seq_one_letter_code
_entity_poly.pdbx_strand_id
1 'polypeptide(L)'
;MQSNKTASVQVIPSAREDQRVEVVLEQRGGEDLVALRYSTWTEGLGWCCQKTLRLDGEQLDDLHRALTVARQRINRRRVDEGQTVRTTRVVRLPTLA
;
A
#
# COMPACT_ATOMS: atom_id res chain seq x y z
N MET A 1 -13.54 -7.36 25.87
CA MET A 1 -12.54 -7.65 24.83
C MET A 1 -13.03 -7.03 23.52
N GLN A 2 -12.40 -5.96 23.04
CA GLN A 2 -12.77 -5.37 21.75
C GLN A 2 -12.28 -6.29 20.62
N SER A 3 -13.19 -6.67 19.72
CA SER A 3 -12.88 -7.49 18.56
C SER A 3 -12.23 -6.59 17.50
N ASN A 4 -10.94 -6.80 17.22
CA ASN A 4 -10.25 -6.10 16.13
C ASN A 4 -10.73 -6.67 14.79
N LYS A 5 -11.73 -6.02 14.17
CA LYS A 5 -12.11 -6.34 12.80
C LYS A 5 -11.00 -5.86 11.86
N THR A 6 -10.47 -6.78 11.08
CA THR A 6 -9.39 -6.55 10.13
C THR A 6 -9.84 -7.10 8.78
N ALA A 7 -9.92 -6.27 7.76
CA ALA A 7 -10.27 -6.69 6.40
C ALA A 7 -9.12 -6.33 5.44
N SER A 8 -8.54 -7.34 4.79
CA SER A 8 -7.54 -7.10 3.76
C SER A 8 -8.22 -6.51 2.53
N VAL A 9 -7.79 -5.31 2.11
CA VAL A 9 -8.34 -4.63 0.94
C VAL A 9 -7.53 -4.98 -0.29
N GLN A 10 -6.21 -5.05 -0.16
CA GLN A 10 -5.33 -5.30 -1.30
C GLN A 10 -4.00 -5.91 -0.88
N VAL A 11 -3.54 -6.90 -1.64
CA VAL A 11 -2.18 -7.41 -1.57
C VAL A 11 -1.44 -6.97 -2.83
N ILE A 12 -0.37 -6.20 -2.65
CA ILE A 12 0.48 -5.73 -3.74
C ILE A 12 1.74 -6.59 -3.73
N PRO A 13 1.90 -7.53 -4.68
CA PRO A 13 3.14 -8.28 -4.81
C PRO A 13 4.27 -7.30 -5.15
N SER A 14 5.42 -7.46 -4.50
CA SER A 14 6.59 -6.64 -4.82
C SER A 14 7.32 -7.21 -6.05
N ALA A 15 8.29 -6.46 -6.58
CA ALA A 15 9.17 -6.94 -7.65
C ALA A 15 10.10 -8.09 -7.22
N ARG A 16 10.22 -8.33 -5.89
CA ARG A 16 10.93 -9.47 -5.31
C ARG A 16 9.90 -10.47 -4.77
N GLU A 17 10.03 -11.72 -5.16
CA GLU A 17 9.03 -12.77 -4.86
C GLU A 17 8.90 -13.06 -3.35
N ASP A 18 9.91 -12.70 -2.57
CA ASP A 18 9.98 -12.88 -1.11
C ASP A 18 9.46 -11.67 -0.32
N GLN A 19 8.93 -10.64 -0.99
CA GLN A 19 8.48 -9.41 -0.34
C GLN A 19 7.08 -9.00 -0.83
N ARG A 20 6.24 -8.51 0.09
CA ARG A 20 4.93 -7.95 -0.27
C ARG A 20 4.53 -6.78 0.63
N VAL A 21 3.66 -5.94 0.10
CA VAL A 21 2.95 -4.90 0.86
C VAL A 21 1.46 -5.21 0.84
N GLU A 22 0.83 -5.25 2.01
CA GLU A 22 -0.61 -5.45 2.17
C GLU A 22 -1.25 -4.17 2.69
N VAL A 23 -2.38 -3.78 2.10
CA VAL A 23 -3.22 -2.67 2.55
C VAL A 23 -4.45 -3.26 3.21
N VAL A 24 -4.66 -2.91 4.47
CA VAL A 24 -5.67 -3.53 5.33
C VAL A 24 -6.47 -2.44 6.03
N LEU A 25 -7.79 -2.59 6.09
CA LEU A 25 -8.65 -1.77 6.94
C LEU A 25 -8.71 -2.38 8.35
N GLU A 26 -8.39 -1.58 9.35
CA GLU A 26 -8.47 -1.93 10.77
C GLU A 26 -9.45 -0.98 11.46
N GLN A 27 -10.28 -1.52 12.37
CA GLN A 27 -11.04 -0.67 13.30
C GLN A 27 -10.38 -0.72 14.69
N ARG A 28 -9.98 0.43 15.24
CA ARG A 28 -9.36 0.53 16.57
C ARG A 28 -9.95 1.71 17.34
N GLY A 29 -10.41 1.46 18.57
CA GLY A 29 -10.96 2.54 19.42
C GLY A 29 -12.21 3.21 18.86
N GLY A 30 -12.90 2.60 17.89
CA GLY A 30 -14.05 3.19 17.19
C GLY A 30 -13.68 3.93 15.91
N GLU A 31 -12.39 4.07 15.60
CA GLU A 31 -11.90 4.76 14.41
C GLU A 31 -11.47 3.75 13.33
N ASP A 32 -11.73 4.10 12.07
CA ASP A 32 -11.26 3.35 10.91
C ASP A 32 -9.84 3.82 10.54
N LEU A 33 -8.93 2.86 10.42
CA LEU A 33 -7.53 3.08 10.09
C LEU A 33 -7.13 2.23 8.88
N VAL A 34 -6.20 2.75 8.08
CA VAL A 34 -5.52 1.98 7.05
C VAL A 34 -4.16 1.51 7.57
N ALA A 35 -3.94 0.19 7.56
CA ALA A 35 -2.66 -0.42 7.87
C ALA A 35 -1.93 -0.84 6.59
N LEU A 36 -0.75 -0.27 6.37
CA LEU A 36 0.22 -0.73 5.38
C LEU A 36 1.19 -1.70 6.05
N ARG A 37 1.13 -2.97 5.66
CA ARG A 37 1.95 -4.05 6.24
C ARG A 37 3.00 -4.49 5.23
N TYR A 38 4.27 -4.38 5.60
CA TYR A 38 5.37 -4.93 4.83
C TYR A 38 5.76 -6.29 5.42
N SER A 39 5.75 -7.32 4.58
CA SER A 39 6.00 -8.70 4.97
C SER A 39 7.06 -9.34 4.07
N THR A 40 7.86 -10.23 4.66
CA THR A 40 8.85 -11.04 3.94
C THR A 40 8.51 -12.52 4.07
N TRP A 41 8.78 -13.31 3.03
CA TRP A 41 8.64 -14.76 3.10
C TRP A 41 9.83 -15.36 3.85
N THR A 42 9.56 -16.33 4.71
CA THR A 42 10.57 -17.12 5.39
C THR A 42 10.24 -18.59 5.21
N GLU A 43 11.17 -19.37 4.67
CA GLU A 43 10.96 -20.80 4.46
C GLU A 43 10.59 -21.50 5.77
N GLY A 44 9.58 -22.36 5.72
CA GLY A 44 9.05 -23.06 6.89
C GLY A 44 8.14 -22.22 7.81
N LEU A 45 8.15 -20.89 7.71
CA LEU A 45 7.32 -20.00 8.56
C LEU A 45 6.25 -19.23 7.78
N GLY A 46 6.46 -19.03 6.48
CA GLY A 46 5.56 -18.29 5.60
C GLY A 46 5.78 -16.78 5.63
N TRP A 47 4.70 -16.00 5.45
CA TRP A 47 4.76 -14.54 5.43
C TRP A 47 4.89 -13.96 6.84
N CYS A 48 6.04 -13.36 7.12
CA CYS A 48 6.33 -12.71 8.38
C CYS A 48 6.20 -11.19 8.23
N CYS A 49 5.26 -10.57 8.94
CA CYS A 49 5.10 -9.12 8.96
C CYS A 49 6.29 -8.48 9.67
N GLN A 50 7.02 -7.62 8.94
CA GLN A 50 8.22 -6.95 9.44
C GLN A 50 7.91 -5.55 9.95
N LYS A 51 7.02 -4.82 9.27
CA LYS A 51 6.66 -3.44 9.60
C LYS A 51 5.19 -3.18 9.35
N THR A 52 4.59 -2.35 10.19
CA THR A 52 3.23 -1.84 9.98
C THR A 52 3.21 -0.34 10.19
N LEU A 53 2.70 0.38 9.19
CA LEU A 53 2.36 1.80 9.30
C LEU A 53 0.83 1.91 9.35
N ARG A 54 0.31 2.57 10.38
CA ARG A 54 -1.13 2.85 10.50
C ARG A 54 -1.36 4.32 10.18
N LEU A 55 -2.41 4.57 9.44
CA LEU A 55 -2.79 5.88 8.96
C LEU A 55 -4.27 6.08 9.26
N ASP A 56 -4.62 7.22 9.83
CA ASP A 56 -5.99 7.73 9.80
C ASP A 56 -6.34 8.28 8.40
N GLY A 57 -7.57 8.79 8.25
CA GLY A 57 -8.05 9.32 6.97
C GLY A 57 -7.24 10.50 6.45
N GLU A 58 -6.85 11.44 7.30
CA GLU A 58 -6.09 12.63 6.88
C GLU A 58 -4.66 12.25 6.45
N GLN A 59 -4.01 11.39 7.24
CA GLN A 59 -2.68 10.86 6.93
C GLN A 59 -2.66 10.04 5.65
N LEU A 60 -3.74 9.30 5.36
CA LEU A 60 -3.88 8.55 4.12
C LEU A 60 -3.95 9.49 2.91
N ASP A 61 -4.73 10.56 2.99
CA ASP A 61 -4.86 11.55 1.91
C ASP A 61 -3.54 12.28 1.64
N ASP A 62 -2.83 12.66 2.69
CA ASP A 62 -1.50 13.26 2.59
C ASP A 62 -0.48 12.31 1.96
N LEU A 63 -0.48 11.03 2.39
CA LEU A 63 0.38 10.02 1.79
C LEU A 63 0.06 9.82 0.31
N HIS A 64 -1.22 9.77 -0.06
CA HIS A 64 -1.65 9.62 -1.45
C HIS A 64 -1.15 10.78 -2.34
N ARG A 65 -1.28 12.02 -1.85
CA ARG A 65 -0.71 13.21 -2.52
C ARG A 65 0.81 13.10 -2.67
N ALA A 66 1.52 12.77 -1.60
CA ALA A 66 2.97 12.64 -1.61
C ALA A 66 3.46 11.54 -2.59
N LEU A 67 2.81 10.38 -2.59
CA LEU A 67 3.11 9.27 -3.50
C LEU A 67 2.86 9.65 -4.97
N THR A 68 1.82 10.42 -5.25
CA THR A 68 1.52 10.93 -6.60
C THR A 68 2.64 11.85 -7.10
N VAL A 69 3.08 12.81 -6.27
CA VAL A 69 4.19 13.71 -6.61
C VAL A 69 5.50 12.93 -6.80
N ALA A 70 5.80 11.99 -5.90
CA ALA A 70 6.99 11.15 -5.99
C ALA A 70 6.99 10.33 -7.29
N ARG A 71 5.85 9.73 -7.67
CA ARG A 71 5.69 8.99 -8.93
C ARG A 71 5.98 9.88 -10.14
N GLN A 72 5.41 11.08 -10.19
CA GLN A 72 5.64 12.01 -11.30
C GLN A 72 7.13 12.36 -11.43
N ARG A 73 7.81 12.63 -10.31
CA ARG A 73 9.26 12.90 -10.30
C ARG A 73 10.08 11.71 -10.82
N ILE A 74 9.75 10.49 -10.40
CA ILE A 74 10.41 9.26 -10.89
C ILE A 74 10.20 9.09 -12.39
N ASN A 75 8.96 9.28 -12.86
CA ASN A 75 8.66 9.17 -14.29
C ASN A 75 9.42 10.21 -15.12
N ARG A 76 9.49 11.46 -14.65
CA ARG A 76 10.24 12.52 -15.33
C ARG A 76 11.72 12.15 -15.48
N ARG A 77 12.35 11.69 -14.40
CA ARG A 77 13.76 11.20 -14.46
C ARG A 77 13.95 10.08 -15.47
N ARG A 78 13.01 9.14 -15.56
CA ARG A 78 13.07 8.04 -16.54
C ARG A 78 12.94 8.55 -17.98
N VAL A 79 12.10 9.55 -18.24
CA VAL A 79 12.03 10.21 -19.57
C VAL A 79 13.37 10.86 -19.90
N ASP A 80 13.95 11.59 -18.95
CA ASP A 80 15.24 12.28 -19.15
C ASP A 80 16.37 11.27 -19.42
N GLU A 81 16.29 10.06 -18.85
CA GLU A 81 17.20 8.92 -19.10
C GLU A 81 16.89 8.13 -20.38
N GLY A 82 15.94 8.59 -21.21
CA GLY A 82 15.56 7.94 -22.47
C GLY A 82 14.77 6.63 -22.31
N GLN A 83 14.27 6.32 -21.10
CA GLN A 83 13.48 5.12 -20.85
C GLN A 83 12.01 5.36 -21.18
N THR A 84 11.36 4.37 -21.78
CA THR A 84 9.92 4.41 -22.07
C THR A 84 9.13 4.39 -20.77
N VAL A 85 8.46 5.50 -20.44
CA VAL A 85 7.56 5.54 -19.27
C VAL A 85 6.30 4.75 -19.59
N ARG A 86 6.13 3.60 -18.92
CA ARG A 86 4.84 2.90 -18.92
C ARG A 86 3.79 3.78 -18.25
N THR A 87 2.69 4.03 -18.98
CA THR A 87 1.50 4.70 -18.46
C THR A 87 0.98 3.95 -17.23
N THR A 88 0.57 4.72 -16.21
CA THR A 88 0.09 4.14 -14.96
C THR A 88 -1.23 3.40 -15.21
N ARG A 89 -1.38 2.18 -14.67
CA ARG A 89 -2.66 1.47 -14.67
C ARG A 89 -3.68 2.31 -13.89
N VAL A 90 -4.78 2.69 -14.55
CA VAL A 90 -5.89 3.42 -13.91
C VAL A 90 -6.39 2.58 -12.73
N VAL A 91 -6.32 3.15 -11.53
CA VAL A 91 -6.94 2.55 -10.34
C VAL A 91 -8.43 2.67 -10.52
N ARG A 92 -9.12 1.55 -10.77
CA ARG A 92 -10.57 1.52 -10.78
C ARG A 92 -11.05 1.59 -9.33
N LEU A 93 -11.67 2.69 -8.97
CA LEU A 93 -12.39 2.78 -7.70
C LEU A 93 -13.68 1.95 -7.83
N PRO A 94 -14.03 1.11 -6.85
CA PRO A 94 -15.36 0.53 -6.80
C PRO A 94 -16.38 1.68 -6.67
N THR A 95 -17.34 1.73 -7.58
CA THR A 95 -18.46 2.68 -7.48
C THR A 95 -19.26 2.34 -6.23
N LEU A 96 -19.46 3.30 -5.34
CA LEU A 96 -20.38 3.15 -4.22
C LEU A 96 -21.77 2.88 -4.80
N ALA A 97 -22.35 1.73 -4.46
CA ALA A 97 -23.73 1.36 -4.81
C ALA A 97 -24.72 1.97 -3.82
#